data_AF-A0A829FGS5-F1
#
_entry.id   AF-A0A829FGS5-F1
#
_cell.length_a   1.000
_cell.length_b   1.000
_cell.length_c   1.000
_cell.angle_alpha   90.00
_cell.angle_beta   90.00
_cell.angle_gamma   90.00
#
_symmetry.space_group_name_H-M   'P 1'
#
loop_
_entity.id
_entity.type
_entity.pdbx_description
1 polymer ?
#
loop_
_entity_poly.entity_id
_entity_poly.type
_entity_poly.pdbx_seq_one_letter_code
_entity_poly.pdbx_strand_id
1 'polypeptide(L)'
;MKKIIVTTCLLATGFLLTACGESQSSNESQQTMIQFMHSSVEQERLSVINELVADFEKENPDIKIKQVPVEESAFNTKIVTLARSGKLPEVMEVSQDFAKVMDKDELIDQTAVQNVIEEAGEDNYYDGAKNLVRSEDGKSYIAAPISGWVQGIWYDKEKLSEAGFSEPENWDDILKIAQHFTDKENKQYGIAMPTAEGTMSEQAFSQFALSNGANVLDDEGEVTIDTEKMREALSFYQNLSQYTMPGSNDVTEIKDAFMNGTAPMAIYSTYILPSVYEAGNSENIGFAIPTQKDQAVYGTVSGLTISSGLDEK
;
A
#
# COMPACT_ATOMS: atom_id res chain seq x y z
N MET A 1 56.90 -42.85 -40.36
CA MET A 1 55.85 -43.04 -41.39
C MET A 1 55.65 -41.69 -42.08
N LYS A 2 55.48 -41.76 -43.41
CA LYS A 2 55.43 -40.71 -44.46
C LYS A 2 54.77 -39.38 -44.06
N LYS A 3 55.04 -38.20 -44.63
CA LYS A 3 56.09 -37.55 -45.44
C LYS A 3 55.57 -36.10 -45.62
N ILE A 4 56.40 -35.09 -45.31
CA ILE A 4 56.80 -33.94 -46.14
C ILE A 4 55.72 -33.20 -46.97
N ILE A 5 55.63 -31.87 -46.86
CA ILE A 5 55.98 -30.86 -47.90
C ILE A 5 55.38 -29.48 -47.58
N VAL A 6 56.30 -28.51 -47.55
CA VAL A 6 56.17 -27.05 -47.54
C VAL A 6 55.59 -26.55 -48.88
N THR A 7 54.77 -25.49 -48.90
CA THR A 7 54.69 -24.62 -50.10
C THR A 7 54.45 -23.17 -49.70
N THR A 8 55.18 -22.32 -50.43
CA THR A 8 55.59 -20.94 -50.19
C THR A 8 54.61 -19.90 -50.75
N CYS A 9 54.71 -18.69 -50.19
CA CYS A 9 54.20 -17.38 -50.63
C CYS A 9 54.02 -17.16 -52.15
N LEU A 10 53.03 -16.34 -52.50
CA LEU A 10 53.20 -15.28 -53.52
C LEU A 10 52.27 -14.09 -53.22
N LEU A 11 52.85 -12.90 -53.08
CA LEU A 11 52.16 -11.60 -53.11
C LEU A 11 51.70 -11.27 -54.54
N ALA A 12 50.52 -10.67 -54.68
CA ALA A 12 50.16 -9.85 -55.84
C ALA A 12 49.30 -8.66 -55.39
N THR A 13 49.70 -7.48 -55.89
CA THR A 13 49.33 -6.13 -55.46
C THR A 13 48.13 -5.58 -56.22
N GLY A 14 47.28 -4.80 -55.53
CA GLY A 14 46.59 -3.62 -56.10
C GLY A 14 45.10 -3.76 -56.46
N PHE A 15 44.23 -3.04 -55.74
CA PHE A 15 43.55 -1.83 -56.26
C PHE A 15 42.84 -1.10 -55.10
N LEU A 16 43.17 0.18 -54.94
CA LEU A 16 42.51 1.16 -54.09
C LEU A 16 41.13 1.49 -54.67
N LEU A 17 40.07 1.38 -53.86
CA LEU A 17 38.86 2.18 -54.01
C LEU A 17 38.41 2.59 -52.61
N THR A 18 38.77 3.82 -52.26
CA THR A 18 38.17 4.65 -51.21
C THR A 18 36.66 4.74 -51.43
N ALA A 19 35.88 4.11 -50.56
CA ALA A 19 34.50 4.48 -50.31
C ALA A 19 34.45 5.10 -48.91
N CYS A 20 34.63 6.42 -48.85
CA CYS A 20 34.16 7.23 -47.73
C CYS A 20 32.63 7.11 -47.70
N GLY A 21 32.13 6.08 -47.04
CA GLY A 21 30.78 6.04 -46.52
C GLY A 21 30.85 6.63 -45.13
N GLU A 22 30.61 7.92 -45.02
CA GLU A 22 30.25 8.61 -43.78
C GLU A 22 28.99 7.90 -43.25
N SER A 23 29.21 6.89 -42.41
CA SER A 23 28.16 6.26 -41.64
C SER A 23 27.68 7.32 -40.67
N GLN A 24 26.64 8.04 -41.09
CA GLN A 24 25.72 8.72 -40.21
C GLN A 24 25.40 7.75 -39.07
N SER A 25 26.04 7.99 -37.93
CA SER A 25 25.55 7.57 -36.64
C SER A 25 24.19 8.25 -36.48
N SER A 26 23.14 7.56 -36.93
CA SER A 26 21.81 7.80 -36.41
C SER A 26 21.94 7.63 -34.91
N ASN A 27 21.87 8.75 -34.18
CA ASN A 27 21.48 8.76 -32.78
C ASN A 27 20.09 8.09 -32.74
N GLU A 28 20.04 6.77 -32.62
CA GLU A 28 18.95 6.16 -31.88
C GLU A 28 19.10 6.74 -30.48
N SER A 29 18.21 7.67 -30.09
CA SER A 29 18.12 8.07 -28.70
C SER A 29 17.88 6.78 -27.92
N GLN A 30 18.86 6.41 -27.10
CA GLN A 30 18.76 5.21 -26.28
C GLN A 30 17.64 5.48 -25.27
N GLN A 31 16.46 4.95 -25.55
CA GLN A 31 15.27 5.18 -24.77
C GLN A 31 15.51 4.72 -23.32
N THR A 32 15.30 5.64 -22.37
CA THR A 32 15.49 5.36 -20.94
C THR A 32 14.34 4.50 -20.44
N MET A 33 14.64 3.31 -19.93
CA MET A 33 13.64 2.44 -19.33
C MET A 33 13.66 2.58 -17.81
N ILE A 34 12.52 2.91 -17.22
CA ILE A 34 12.29 3.01 -15.77
C ILE A 34 11.38 1.86 -15.35
N GLN A 35 11.81 1.05 -14.38
CA GLN A 35 10.95 0.05 -13.76
C GLN A 35 10.13 0.70 -12.65
N PHE A 36 8.81 0.50 -12.71
CA PHE A 36 7.87 1.01 -11.72
C PHE A 36 7.15 -0.16 -11.03
N MET A 37 7.44 -0.39 -9.75
CA MET A 37 6.84 -1.47 -8.97
C MET A 37 5.73 -0.94 -8.06
N HIS A 38 4.55 -1.59 -8.09
CA HIS A 38 3.36 -1.16 -7.35
C HIS A 38 2.46 -2.34 -6.96
N SER A 39 1.56 -2.12 -6.00
CA SER A 39 0.68 -3.17 -5.45
C SER A 39 -0.64 -3.35 -6.20
N SER A 40 -0.95 -2.47 -7.15
CA SER A 40 -2.14 -2.57 -7.99
C SER A 40 -2.07 -3.75 -8.96
N VAL A 41 -2.75 -4.85 -8.63
CA VAL A 41 -2.76 -6.11 -9.41
C VAL A 41 -4.13 -6.40 -10.02
N GLU A 42 -5.18 -5.80 -9.45
CA GLU A 42 -6.55 -5.94 -9.90
C GLU A 42 -6.73 -5.26 -11.27
N GLN A 43 -7.49 -5.89 -12.16
CA GLN A 43 -7.62 -5.43 -13.55
C GLN A 43 -8.08 -3.96 -13.65
N GLU A 44 -9.02 -3.54 -12.80
CA GLU A 44 -9.53 -2.17 -12.78
C GLU A 44 -8.44 -1.18 -12.40
N ARG A 45 -7.63 -1.48 -11.38
CA ARG A 45 -6.51 -0.62 -10.95
C ARG A 45 -5.37 -0.62 -11.97
N LEU A 46 -5.04 -1.78 -12.55
CA LEU A 46 -4.06 -1.88 -13.63
C LEU A 46 -4.47 -1.06 -14.86
N SER A 47 -5.77 -1.03 -15.20
CA SER A 47 -6.26 -0.21 -16.31
C SER A 47 -5.96 1.27 -16.08
N VAL A 48 -6.21 1.77 -14.86
CA VAL A 48 -5.92 3.16 -14.49
C VAL A 48 -4.43 3.46 -14.59
N ILE A 49 -3.55 2.59 -14.06
CA ILE A 49 -2.10 2.80 -14.15
C ILE A 49 -1.61 2.75 -15.59
N ASN A 50 -2.15 1.88 -16.44
CA ASN A 50 -1.80 1.82 -17.86
C ASN A 50 -2.13 3.13 -18.59
N GLU A 51 -3.25 3.78 -18.27
CA GLU A 51 -3.61 5.10 -18.82
C GLU A 51 -2.63 6.17 -18.35
N LEU A 52 -2.31 6.21 -17.04
CA LEU A 52 -1.33 7.14 -16.48
C LEU A 52 0.06 6.97 -17.11
N VAL A 53 0.50 5.73 -17.31
CA VAL A 53 1.77 5.40 -17.98
C VAL A 53 1.74 5.87 -19.44
N ALA A 54 0.64 5.64 -20.16
CA ALA A 54 0.53 6.06 -21.56
C ALA A 54 0.59 7.58 -21.71
N ASP A 55 -0.06 8.32 -20.82
CA ASP A 55 0.01 9.78 -20.80
C ASP A 55 1.41 10.28 -20.44
N PHE A 56 2.06 9.68 -19.43
CA PHE A 56 3.44 10.00 -19.07
C PHE A 56 4.43 9.76 -20.22
N GLU A 57 4.35 8.61 -20.90
CA GLU A 57 5.24 8.28 -22.03
C GLU A 57 4.98 9.17 -23.26
N LYS A 58 3.76 9.67 -23.42
CA LYS A 58 3.41 10.62 -24.48
C LYS A 58 4.03 11.99 -24.23
N GLU A 59 4.08 12.43 -22.97
CA GLU A 59 4.72 13.67 -22.56
C GLU A 59 6.25 13.55 -22.49
N ASN A 60 6.76 12.34 -22.27
CA ASN A 60 8.18 12.02 -22.12
C ASN A 60 8.60 10.95 -23.15
N PRO A 61 8.72 11.28 -24.45
CA PRO A 61 8.90 10.29 -25.52
C PRO A 61 10.20 9.47 -25.42
N ASP A 62 11.22 10.02 -24.75
CA ASP A 62 12.52 9.37 -24.52
C ASP A 62 12.50 8.41 -23.31
N ILE A 63 11.38 8.31 -22.57
CA ILE A 63 11.23 7.46 -21.39
C ILE A 63 10.19 6.35 -21.66
N LYS A 64 10.47 5.14 -21.19
CA LYS A 64 9.54 4.01 -21.14
C LYS A 64 9.38 3.47 -19.74
N ILE A 65 8.14 3.20 -19.36
CA ILE A 65 7.81 2.62 -18.07
C ILE A 65 7.59 1.12 -18.23
N LYS A 66 8.37 0.35 -17.48
CA LYS A 66 8.16 -1.08 -17.30
C LYS A 66 7.53 -1.34 -15.95
N GLN A 67 6.22 -1.54 -15.93
CA GLN A 67 5.48 -1.87 -14.71
C GLN A 67 5.89 -3.24 -14.14
N VAL A 68 5.92 -3.34 -12.82
CA VAL A 68 6.18 -4.55 -12.04
C VAL A 68 5.09 -4.69 -10.97
N PRO A 69 3.87 -5.11 -11.33
CA PRO A 69 2.79 -5.32 -10.38
C PRO A 69 3.07 -6.53 -9.48
N VAL A 70 2.86 -6.37 -8.17
CA VAL A 70 3.10 -7.42 -7.16
C VAL A 70 2.01 -7.38 -6.10
N GLU A 71 1.43 -8.53 -5.76
CA GLU A 71 0.46 -8.68 -4.67
C GLU A 71 0.98 -8.07 -3.35
N GLU A 72 0.13 -7.36 -2.62
CA GLU A 72 0.49 -6.65 -1.39
C GLU A 72 1.19 -7.58 -0.36
N SER A 73 0.63 -8.79 -0.17
CA SER A 73 1.19 -9.81 0.74
C SER A 73 2.61 -10.27 0.38
N ALA A 74 3.01 -10.15 -0.89
CA ALA A 74 4.32 -10.57 -1.39
C ALA A 74 5.29 -9.39 -1.61
N PHE A 75 4.79 -8.14 -1.51
CA PHE A 75 5.47 -6.94 -1.97
C PHE A 75 6.81 -6.70 -1.26
N ASN A 76 6.78 -6.63 0.07
CA ASN A 76 7.98 -6.37 0.89
C ASN A 76 9.02 -7.49 0.74
N THR A 77 8.57 -8.75 0.67
CA THR A 77 9.46 -9.91 0.44
C THR A 77 10.17 -9.80 -0.92
N LYS A 78 9.47 -9.33 -1.95
CA LYS A 78 10.03 -9.12 -3.28
C LYS A 78 11.09 -8.01 -3.28
N ILE A 79 10.83 -6.88 -2.61
CA ILE A 79 11.80 -5.79 -2.46
C ILE A 79 13.08 -6.29 -1.79
N VAL A 80 12.97 -6.96 -0.64
CA VAL A 80 14.15 -7.51 0.08
C VAL A 80 14.97 -8.44 -0.81
N THR A 81 14.30 -9.26 -1.63
CA THR A 81 14.99 -10.15 -2.57
C THR A 81 15.73 -9.40 -3.66
N LEU A 82 15.11 -8.37 -4.24
CA LEU A 82 15.70 -7.55 -5.30
C LEU A 82 16.87 -6.70 -4.79
N ALA A 83 16.74 -6.10 -3.60
CA ALA A 83 17.79 -5.34 -2.91
C ALA A 83 19.08 -6.16 -2.77
N ARG A 84 18.97 -7.40 -2.27
CA ARG A 84 20.13 -8.31 -2.11
C ARG A 84 20.87 -8.63 -3.41
N SER A 85 20.20 -8.48 -4.54
CA SER A 85 20.78 -8.74 -5.87
C SER A 85 21.21 -7.46 -6.62
N GLY A 86 21.04 -6.28 -6.01
CA GLY A 86 21.30 -4.99 -6.66
C GLY A 86 20.39 -4.73 -7.86
N LYS A 87 19.12 -5.16 -7.78
CA LYS A 87 18.13 -5.09 -8.88
C LYS A 87 16.81 -4.46 -8.43
N LEU A 88 16.87 -3.49 -7.53
CA LEU A 88 15.67 -2.74 -7.18
C LEU A 88 15.12 -2.05 -8.42
N PRO A 89 13.79 -1.99 -8.60
CA PRO A 89 13.16 -1.09 -9.55
C PRO A 89 13.53 0.35 -9.21
N GLU A 90 13.68 1.19 -10.23
CA GLU A 90 14.05 2.59 -10.07
C GLU A 90 13.01 3.36 -9.23
N VAL A 91 11.72 3.10 -9.47
CA VAL A 91 10.60 3.71 -8.75
C VAL A 91 9.73 2.62 -8.11
N MET A 92 9.38 2.79 -6.84
CA MET A 92 8.57 1.83 -6.09
C MET A 92 7.48 2.55 -5.29
N GLU A 93 6.25 2.07 -5.35
CA GLU A 93 5.20 2.42 -4.38
C GLU A 93 5.42 1.63 -3.09
N VAL A 94 5.61 2.30 -1.96
CA VAL A 94 5.88 1.69 -0.66
C VAL A 94 5.02 2.32 0.44
N SER A 95 4.67 1.54 1.46
CA SER A 95 4.04 2.07 2.67
C SER A 95 5.04 2.86 3.51
N GLN A 96 4.57 3.82 4.31
CA GLN A 96 5.40 4.70 5.14
C GLN A 96 6.33 3.93 6.09
N ASP A 97 5.85 2.82 6.65
CA ASP A 97 6.59 1.97 7.59
C ASP A 97 7.70 1.19 6.87
N PHE A 98 7.42 0.65 5.68
CA PHE A 98 8.43 -0.08 4.91
C PHE A 98 9.45 0.84 4.24
N ALA A 99 9.05 2.06 3.88
CA ALA A 99 9.99 3.10 3.44
C ALA A 99 11.07 3.36 4.50
N LYS A 100 10.71 3.37 5.80
CA LYS A 100 11.69 3.53 6.90
C LYS A 100 12.68 2.36 6.99
N VAL A 101 12.21 1.15 6.72
CA VAL A 101 13.10 -0.03 6.65
C VAL A 101 14.09 0.11 5.50
N MET A 102 13.60 0.50 4.32
CA MET A 102 14.45 0.74 3.15
C MET A 102 15.44 1.89 3.36
N ASP A 103 15.02 2.97 4.01
CA ASP A 103 15.87 4.11 4.35
C ASP A 103 17.03 3.70 5.28
N LYS A 104 16.71 2.92 6.32
CA LYS A 104 17.70 2.37 7.25
C LYS A 104 18.74 1.47 6.57
N ASP A 105 18.32 0.76 5.52
CA ASP A 105 19.19 -0.08 4.70
C ASP A 105 19.87 0.70 3.56
N GLU A 106 19.77 2.04 3.55
CA GLU A 106 20.35 2.97 2.56
C GLU A 106 19.90 2.70 1.12
N LEU A 107 18.68 2.18 0.94
CA LEU A 107 18.11 1.78 -0.36
C LEU A 107 17.37 2.91 -1.09
N ILE A 108 17.28 4.10 -0.50
CA ILE A 108 16.48 5.22 -1.01
C ILE A 108 17.38 6.39 -1.38
N ASP A 109 17.17 6.97 -2.57
CA ASP A 109 17.72 8.27 -2.94
C ASP A 109 16.87 9.40 -2.33
N GLN A 110 17.22 9.78 -1.09
CA GLN A 110 16.54 10.85 -0.36
C GLN A 110 16.59 12.20 -1.11
N THR A 111 17.63 12.47 -1.90
CA THR A 111 17.76 13.73 -2.63
C THR A 111 16.77 13.78 -3.78
N ALA A 112 16.64 12.67 -4.53
CA ALA A 112 15.66 12.56 -5.58
C ALA A 112 14.22 12.67 -5.04
N VAL A 113 13.92 12.01 -3.91
CA VAL A 113 12.61 12.13 -3.25
C VAL A 113 12.33 13.56 -2.79
N GLN A 114 13.31 14.24 -2.19
CA GLN A 114 13.18 15.64 -1.78
C GLN A 114 12.85 16.54 -2.97
N ASN A 115 13.55 16.38 -4.11
CA ASN A 115 13.30 17.16 -5.32
C ASN A 115 11.87 16.96 -5.84
N VAL A 116 11.35 15.72 -5.83
CA VAL A 116 9.97 15.43 -6.23
C VAL A 116 8.96 16.20 -5.38
N ILE A 117 9.15 16.22 -4.06
CA ILE A 117 8.25 16.93 -3.15
C ILE A 117 8.35 18.45 -3.34
N GLU A 118 9.55 18.98 -3.56
CA GLU A 118 9.75 20.41 -3.82
C GLU A 118 9.12 20.85 -5.14
N GLU A 119 9.27 20.05 -6.20
CA GLU A 119 8.68 20.32 -7.52
C GLU A 119 7.15 20.23 -7.49
N ALA A 120 6.61 19.25 -6.76
CA ALA A 120 5.17 19.15 -6.51
C ALA A 120 4.64 20.27 -5.61
N GLY A 121 5.51 20.95 -4.86
CA GLY A 121 5.18 21.96 -3.85
C GLY A 121 4.79 21.32 -2.51
N GLU A 122 5.64 21.45 -1.50
CA GLU A 122 5.46 20.79 -0.20
C GLU A 122 4.11 21.11 0.48
N ASP A 123 3.59 22.32 0.29
CA ASP A 123 2.31 22.78 0.84
C ASP A 123 1.08 22.11 0.19
N ASN A 124 1.27 21.39 -0.92
CA ASN A 124 0.20 20.61 -1.54
C ASN A 124 -0.03 19.26 -0.85
N TYR A 125 0.81 18.88 0.10
CA TYR A 125 0.65 17.67 0.91
C TYR A 125 0.05 17.99 2.27
N TYR A 126 -0.82 17.10 2.76
CA TYR A 126 -1.26 17.15 4.15
C TYR A 126 -0.09 16.95 5.11
N ASP A 127 0.03 17.79 6.13
CA ASP A 127 1.10 17.73 7.14
C ASP A 127 1.27 16.33 7.74
N GLY A 128 0.15 15.67 8.09
CA GLY A 128 0.18 14.31 8.63
C GLY A 128 0.82 13.30 7.66
N ALA A 129 0.48 13.38 6.37
CA ALA A 129 1.01 12.47 5.37
C ALA A 129 2.51 12.68 5.14
N LYS A 130 2.95 13.94 4.99
CA LYS A 130 4.37 14.24 4.77
C LYS A 130 5.23 13.94 6.02
N ASN A 131 4.69 14.10 7.22
CA ASN A 131 5.40 13.76 8.46
C ASN A 131 5.62 12.25 8.62
N LEU A 132 4.69 11.42 8.15
CA LEU A 132 4.80 9.95 8.25
C LEU A 132 5.89 9.37 7.34
N VAL A 133 6.27 10.07 6.28
CA VAL A 133 7.30 9.67 5.31
C VAL A 133 8.62 10.44 5.50
N ARG A 134 8.90 10.89 6.73
CA ARG A 134 10.22 11.39 7.14
C ARG A 134 11.12 10.24 7.56
N SER A 135 12.43 10.40 7.36
CA SER A 135 13.46 9.55 7.96
C SER A 135 13.34 9.50 9.48
N GLU A 136 13.92 8.49 10.13
CA GLU A 136 13.87 8.35 11.61
C GLU A 136 14.44 9.57 12.35
N ASP A 137 15.43 10.26 11.77
CA ASP A 137 15.99 11.48 12.33
C ASP A 137 15.20 12.76 11.96
N GLY A 138 14.13 12.61 11.18
CA GLY A 138 13.22 13.68 10.76
C GLY A 138 13.76 14.62 9.69
N LYS A 139 14.97 14.41 9.15
CA LYS A 139 15.63 15.39 8.29
C LYS A 139 15.27 15.29 6.82
N SER A 140 15.03 14.09 6.32
CA SER A 140 14.82 13.82 4.90
C SER A 140 13.43 13.26 4.66
N TYR A 141 12.90 13.44 3.45
CA TYR A 141 11.79 12.64 2.97
C TYR A 141 12.30 11.33 2.39
N ILE A 142 11.60 10.24 2.68
CA ILE A 142 11.95 8.88 2.22
C ILE A 142 10.94 8.34 1.21
N ALA A 143 9.80 9.01 1.06
CA ALA A 143 8.86 8.81 -0.03
C ALA A 143 8.07 10.11 -0.30
N ALA A 144 7.60 10.28 -1.54
CA ALA A 144 6.61 11.30 -1.89
C ALA A 144 5.20 10.71 -1.69
N PRO A 145 4.38 11.23 -0.75
CA PRO A 145 3.04 10.67 -0.51
C PRO A 145 2.17 10.72 -1.76
N ILE A 146 1.47 9.62 -2.10
CA ILE A 146 0.55 9.60 -3.24
C ILE A 146 -0.87 9.20 -2.86
N SER A 147 -1.03 8.44 -1.77
CA SER A 147 -2.33 8.04 -1.27
C SER A 147 -2.26 7.71 0.21
N GLY A 148 -3.42 7.68 0.85
CA GLY A 148 -3.55 7.19 2.21
C GLY A 148 -4.93 6.60 2.44
N TRP A 149 -5.00 5.67 3.36
CA TRP A 149 -6.24 5.05 3.78
C TRP A 149 -6.24 4.88 5.29
N VAL A 150 -7.44 4.91 5.86
CA VAL A 150 -7.67 4.66 7.28
C VAL A 150 -8.73 3.59 7.44
N GLN A 151 -8.66 2.85 8.54
CA GLN A 151 -9.61 1.82 8.93
C GLN A 151 -10.36 2.25 10.18
N GLY A 152 -11.66 1.99 10.22
CA GLY A 152 -12.49 2.27 11.38
C GLY A 152 -13.81 1.55 11.26
N ILE A 153 -14.83 2.10 11.88
CA ILE A 153 -16.17 1.52 11.89
C ILE A 153 -17.07 2.36 11.00
N TRP A 154 -17.39 1.83 9.83
CA TRP A 154 -18.42 2.38 8.97
C TRP A 154 -19.78 2.00 9.54
N TYR A 155 -20.76 2.92 9.49
CA TYR A 155 -22.10 2.65 9.98
C TYR A 155 -23.19 3.31 9.12
N ASP A 156 -24.37 2.72 9.10
CA ASP A 156 -25.58 3.23 8.46
C ASP A 156 -26.31 4.21 9.40
N LYS A 157 -26.27 5.51 9.11
CA LYS A 157 -26.79 6.59 9.98
C LYS A 157 -28.30 6.44 10.18
N GLU A 158 -29.05 6.20 9.11
CA GLU A 158 -30.50 6.04 9.15
C GLU A 158 -30.90 4.83 9.99
N LYS A 159 -30.29 3.65 9.78
CA LYS A 159 -30.60 2.45 10.59
C LYS A 159 -30.36 2.70 12.07
N LEU A 160 -29.20 3.26 12.43
CA LEU A 160 -28.89 3.57 13.83
C LEU A 160 -29.91 4.56 14.41
N SER A 161 -30.22 5.64 13.67
CA SER A 161 -31.18 6.66 14.13
C SER A 161 -32.60 6.11 14.31
N GLU A 162 -33.09 5.27 13.39
CA GLU A 162 -34.40 4.61 13.48
C GLU A 162 -34.51 3.70 14.71
N ALA A 163 -33.41 3.06 15.11
CA ALA A 163 -33.31 2.25 16.31
C ALA A 163 -33.05 3.08 17.59
N GLY A 164 -32.90 4.41 17.48
CA GLY A 164 -32.68 5.31 18.60
C GLY A 164 -31.22 5.43 19.05
N PHE A 165 -30.26 5.01 18.23
CA PHE A 165 -28.83 5.18 18.47
C PHE A 165 -28.29 6.42 17.77
N SER A 166 -27.34 7.09 18.43
CA SER A 166 -26.47 8.09 17.82
C SER A 166 -25.25 7.43 17.17
N GLU A 167 -24.38 8.26 16.59
CA GLU A 167 -23.03 7.85 16.22
C GLU A 167 -22.31 7.17 17.40
N PRO A 168 -21.67 6.00 17.21
CA PRO A 168 -20.91 5.35 18.26
C PRO A 168 -19.61 6.11 18.55
N GLU A 169 -19.42 6.51 19.81
CA GLU A 169 -18.24 7.29 20.21
C GLU A 169 -17.13 6.42 20.84
N ASN A 170 -17.49 5.24 21.35
CA ASN A 170 -16.61 4.39 22.15
C ASN A 170 -17.00 2.90 22.04
N TRP A 171 -16.16 2.06 22.64
CA TRP A 171 -16.35 0.61 22.68
C TRP A 171 -17.71 0.15 23.21
N ASP A 172 -18.23 0.79 24.27
CA ASP A 172 -19.51 0.40 24.86
C ASP A 172 -20.67 0.69 23.91
N ASP A 173 -20.63 1.80 23.18
CA ASP A 173 -21.66 2.14 22.20
C ASP A 173 -21.63 1.18 21.01
N ILE A 174 -20.43 0.86 20.50
CA ILE A 174 -20.23 -0.13 19.44
C ILE A 174 -20.82 -1.48 19.86
N LEU A 175 -20.52 -1.95 21.08
CA LEU A 175 -21.03 -3.22 21.59
C LEU A 175 -22.55 -3.22 21.77
N LYS A 176 -23.14 -2.13 22.31
CA LYS A 176 -24.60 -2.01 22.49
C LYS A 176 -25.34 -2.01 21.15
N ILE A 177 -24.83 -1.28 20.17
CA ILE A 177 -25.42 -1.24 18.82
C ILE A 177 -25.30 -2.62 18.19
N ALA A 178 -24.13 -3.26 18.27
CA ALA A 178 -23.93 -4.60 17.73
C ALA A 178 -24.88 -5.63 18.39
N GLN A 179 -25.08 -5.54 19.70
CA GLN A 179 -26.05 -6.35 20.44
C GLN A 179 -27.49 -6.14 19.96
N HIS A 180 -27.88 -4.89 19.76
CA HIS A 180 -29.25 -4.54 19.36
C HIS A 180 -29.63 -5.09 17.99
N PHE A 181 -28.76 -4.91 17.00
CA PHE A 181 -29.05 -5.27 15.61
C PHE A 181 -28.82 -6.75 15.28
N THR A 182 -28.23 -7.52 16.21
CA THR A 182 -27.99 -8.95 15.96
C THR A 182 -29.27 -9.76 16.13
N ASP A 183 -29.71 -10.37 15.04
CA ASP A 183 -30.75 -11.40 15.02
C ASP A 183 -30.27 -12.59 14.17
N LYS A 184 -29.66 -13.56 14.86
CA LYS A 184 -29.05 -14.73 14.22
C LYS A 184 -30.08 -15.63 13.53
N GLU A 185 -31.35 -15.62 13.96
CA GLU A 185 -32.40 -16.44 13.34
C GLU A 185 -32.75 -15.90 11.95
N ASN A 186 -32.77 -14.57 11.82
CA ASN A 186 -33.03 -13.88 10.55
C ASN A 186 -31.75 -13.50 9.78
N LYS A 187 -30.59 -14.05 10.18
CA LYS A 187 -29.27 -13.78 9.59
C LYS A 187 -28.95 -12.28 9.52
N GLN A 188 -29.32 -11.53 10.55
CA GLN A 188 -28.91 -10.14 10.75
C GLN A 188 -27.81 -10.10 11.81
N TYR A 189 -26.79 -9.31 11.56
CA TYR A 189 -25.63 -9.18 12.45
C TYR A 189 -25.42 -7.72 12.79
N GLY A 190 -25.03 -7.43 14.02
CA GLY A 190 -24.90 -6.04 14.43
C GLY A 190 -23.66 -5.35 13.92
N ILE A 191 -22.61 -6.12 13.61
CA ILE A 191 -21.37 -5.61 13.03
C ILE A 191 -20.72 -6.66 12.13
N ALA A 192 -20.23 -6.26 10.97
CA ALA A 192 -19.36 -7.07 10.14
C ALA A 192 -17.89 -6.78 10.51
N MET A 193 -17.19 -7.76 11.05
CA MET A 193 -15.79 -7.60 11.49
C MET A 193 -14.94 -8.82 11.10
N PRO A 194 -13.61 -8.64 10.93
CA PRO A 194 -12.74 -9.72 10.49
C PRO A 194 -12.50 -10.73 11.61
N THR A 195 -12.58 -12.00 11.22
CA THR A 195 -12.36 -13.18 12.07
C THR A 195 -11.43 -14.20 11.41
N ALA A 196 -11.09 -14.00 10.13
CA ALA A 196 -10.12 -14.82 9.41
C ALA A 196 -8.69 -14.61 9.94
N GLU A 197 -7.85 -15.64 9.88
CA GLU A 197 -6.41 -15.45 10.12
C GLU A 197 -5.80 -14.66 8.96
N GLY A 198 -5.22 -13.48 9.26
CA GLY A 198 -4.59 -12.66 8.24
C GLY A 198 -4.43 -11.20 8.66
N THR A 199 -3.88 -10.41 7.73
CA THR A 199 -3.55 -8.99 7.94
C THR A 199 -4.76 -8.17 8.38
N MET A 200 -5.93 -8.36 7.76
CA MET A 200 -7.11 -7.54 8.09
C MET A 200 -7.55 -7.71 9.57
N SER A 201 -7.44 -8.91 10.14
CA SER A 201 -7.76 -9.16 11.55
C SER A 201 -6.74 -8.50 12.48
N GLU A 202 -5.46 -8.52 12.12
CA GLU A 202 -4.42 -7.80 12.86
C GLU A 202 -4.68 -6.29 12.85
N GLN A 203 -4.87 -5.70 11.68
CA GLN A 203 -5.15 -4.26 11.53
C GLN A 203 -6.40 -3.84 12.30
N ALA A 204 -7.48 -4.60 12.16
CA ALA A 204 -8.74 -4.33 12.84
C ALA A 204 -8.61 -4.44 14.36
N PHE A 205 -7.83 -5.38 14.89
CA PHE A 205 -7.59 -5.54 16.31
C PHE A 205 -6.67 -4.46 16.87
N SER A 206 -5.63 -4.08 16.13
CA SER A 206 -4.59 -3.14 16.58
C SER A 206 -5.15 -1.77 16.96
N GLN A 207 -6.16 -1.25 16.26
CA GLN A 207 -6.85 -0.02 16.67
C GLN A 207 -7.56 -0.14 18.05
N PHE A 208 -8.15 -1.29 18.39
CA PHE A 208 -8.69 -1.52 19.73
C PHE A 208 -7.53 -1.59 20.75
N ALA A 209 -6.53 -2.44 20.52
CA ALA A 209 -5.38 -2.53 21.43
C ALA A 209 -4.78 -1.14 21.74
N LEU A 210 -4.49 -0.36 20.70
CA LEU A 210 -3.90 0.98 20.81
C LEU A 210 -4.82 1.97 21.55
N SER A 211 -6.13 1.96 21.26
CA SER A 211 -7.09 2.85 21.96
C SER A 211 -7.19 2.54 23.47
N ASN A 212 -6.82 1.34 23.90
CA ASN A 212 -6.74 0.96 25.32
C ASN A 212 -5.33 1.16 25.91
N GLY A 213 -4.39 1.69 25.12
CA GLY A 213 -3.00 1.90 25.49
C GLY A 213 -2.19 0.60 25.56
N ALA A 214 -2.50 -0.36 24.69
CA ALA A 214 -1.78 -1.61 24.50
C ALA A 214 -1.16 -1.67 23.10
N ASN A 215 0.05 -2.21 23.01
CA ASN A 215 0.75 -2.43 21.75
C ASN A 215 1.56 -3.73 21.87
N VAL A 216 2.11 -4.23 20.76
CA VAL A 216 2.96 -5.44 20.77
C VAL A 216 4.36 -5.12 21.31
N LEU A 217 4.84 -3.90 21.08
CA LEU A 217 6.11 -3.37 21.56
C LEU A 217 5.87 -2.07 22.34
N ASP A 218 6.68 -1.82 23.37
CA ASP A 218 6.76 -0.49 23.99
C ASP A 218 7.74 0.44 23.25
N ASP A 219 7.92 1.66 23.76
CA ASP A 219 8.76 2.70 23.17
C ASP A 219 10.26 2.32 23.20
N GLU A 220 10.65 1.39 24.08
CA GLU A 220 11.99 0.83 24.17
C GLU A 220 12.21 -0.38 23.22
N GLY A 221 11.14 -0.86 22.57
CA GLY A 221 11.17 -2.02 21.67
C GLY A 221 11.06 -3.37 22.38
N GLU A 222 10.69 -3.39 23.67
CA GLU A 222 10.45 -4.62 24.42
C GLU A 222 9.05 -5.18 24.16
N VAL A 223 8.94 -6.51 24.21
CA VAL A 223 7.69 -7.21 23.89
C VAL A 223 6.66 -7.07 25.02
N THR A 224 5.49 -6.49 24.70
CA THR A 224 4.41 -6.19 25.67
C THR A 224 3.06 -6.83 25.33
N ILE A 225 3.08 -7.92 24.55
CA ILE A 225 1.89 -8.66 24.12
C ILE A 225 1.08 -9.28 25.27
N ASP A 226 1.70 -9.58 26.42
CA ASP A 226 1.03 -10.15 27.59
C ASP A 226 0.87 -9.13 28.72
N THR A 227 0.12 -8.06 28.44
CA THR A 227 -0.25 -7.04 29.42
C THR A 227 -1.74 -7.10 29.73
N GLU A 228 -2.14 -6.58 30.90
CA GLU A 228 -3.56 -6.50 31.28
C GLU A 228 -4.39 -5.74 30.23
N LYS A 229 -3.86 -4.62 29.74
CA LYS A 229 -4.51 -3.81 28.71
C LYS A 229 -4.70 -4.57 27.38
N MET A 230 -3.74 -5.40 27.00
CA MET A 230 -3.86 -6.25 25.80
C MET A 230 -4.92 -7.34 26.01
N ARG A 231 -4.97 -7.96 27.20
CA ARG A 231 -5.99 -8.95 27.57
C ARG A 231 -7.39 -8.35 27.59
N GLU A 232 -7.55 -7.13 28.10
CA GLU A 232 -8.80 -6.36 28.07
C GLU A 232 -9.26 -6.12 26.63
N ALA A 233 -8.38 -5.64 25.75
CA ALA A 233 -8.69 -5.39 24.34
C ALA A 233 -9.08 -6.68 23.60
N LEU A 234 -8.33 -7.76 23.82
CA LEU A 234 -8.64 -9.06 23.23
C LEU A 234 -9.98 -9.61 23.72
N SER A 235 -10.26 -9.49 25.01
CA SER A 235 -11.54 -9.93 25.60
C SER A 235 -12.71 -9.12 25.03
N PHE A 236 -12.54 -7.82 24.84
CA PHE A 236 -13.55 -6.98 24.18
C PHE A 236 -13.76 -7.41 22.71
N TYR A 237 -12.70 -7.58 21.93
CA TYR A 237 -12.79 -7.99 20.52
C TYR A 237 -13.44 -9.38 20.37
N GLN A 238 -13.14 -10.31 21.28
CA GLN A 238 -13.79 -11.63 21.36
C GLN A 238 -15.28 -11.55 21.72
N ASN A 239 -15.67 -10.62 22.58
CA ASN A 239 -17.07 -10.39 22.90
C ASN A 239 -17.81 -9.77 21.71
N LEU A 240 -17.20 -8.76 21.06
CA LEU A 240 -17.78 -8.11 19.88
C LEU A 240 -17.98 -9.10 18.72
N SER A 241 -17.05 -10.04 18.53
CA SER A 241 -17.16 -11.07 17.48
C SER A 241 -18.36 -12.03 17.66
N GLN A 242 -19.01 -12.05 18.84
CA GLN A 242 -20.26 -12.80 19.00
C GLN A 242 -21.42 -12.21 18.19
N TYR A 243 -21.30 -10.97 17.71
CA TYR A 243 -22.32 -10.20 16.99
C TYR A 243 -22.00 -10.04 15.50
N THR A 244 -20.97 -10.73 15.00
CA THR A 244 -20.63 -10.81 13.57
C THR A 244 -21.18 -12.07 12.92
N MET A 245 -21.02 -12.15 11.61
CA MET A 245 -21.34 -13.31 10.80
C MET A 245 -20.57 -14.56 11.26
N PRO A 246 -21.17 -15.75 11.21
CA PRO A 246 -20.48 -16.98 11.56
C PRO A 246 -19.40 -17.31 10.53
N GLY A 247 -18.31 -17.94 11.01
CA GLY A 247 -17.23 -18.42 10.16
C GLY A 247 -16.06 -17.45 10.06
N SER A 248 -15.31 -17.59 8.97
CA SER A 248 -14.12 -16.80 8.66
C SER A 248 -14.53 -15.63 7.78
N ASN A 249 -14.51 -14.43 8.33
CA ASN A 249 -14.87 -13.21 7.62
C ASN A 249 -13.59 -12.44 7.29
N ASP A 250 -13.43 -12.10 6.01
CA ASP A 250 -12.31 -11.31 5.50
C ASP A 250 -12.84 -10.14 4.64
N VAL A 251 -11.95 -9.49 3.89
CA VAL A 251 -12.20 -8.31 3.04
C VAL A 251 -13.49 -8.39 2.22
N THR A 252 -13.82 -9.57 1.66
CA THR A 252 -15.02 -9.72 0.81
C THR A 252 -16.28 -9.83 1.64
N GLU A 253 -16.31 -10.74 2.61
CA GLU A 253 -17.51 -11.02 3.42
C GLU A 253 -17.96 -9.79 4.21
N ILE A 254 -17.00 -9.03 4.76
CA ILE A 254 -17.31 -7.82 5.54
C ILE A 254 -17.90 -6.74 4.65
N LYS A 255 -17.27 -6.48 3.50
CA LYS A 255 -17.76 -5.52 2.51
C LYS A 255 -19.17 -5.88 2.07
N ASP A 256 -19.38 -7.13 1.68
CA ASP A 256 -20.67 -7.58 1.14
C ASP A 256 -21.78 -7.47 2.19
N ALA A 257 -21.52 -7.85 3.44
CA ALA A 257 -22.48 -7.77 4.54
C ALA A 257 -22.90 -6.34 4.89
N PHE A 258 -21.96 -5.40 4.80
CA PHE A 258 -22.27 -3.98 4.96
C PHE A 258 -23.07 -3.45 3.77
N MET A 259 -22.57 -3.69 2.55
CA MET A 259 -23.16 -3.17 1.32
C MET A 259 -24.56 -3.73 1.04
N ASN A 260 -24.82 -4.98 1.41
CA ASN A 260 -26.16 -5.59 1.28
C ASN A 260 -27.08 -5.31 2.49
N GLY A 261 -26.59 -4.61 3.51
CA GLY A 261 -27.35 -4.18 4.67
C GLY A 261 -27.61 -5.25 5.74
N THR A 262 -26.99 -6.42 5.63
CA THR A 262 -27.06 -7.52 6.62
C THR A 262 -26.38 -7.15 7.95
N ALA A 263 -25.41 -6.22 7.91
CA ALA A 263 -24.88 -5.57 9.09
C ALA A 263 -24.91 -4.05 8.94
N PRO A 264 -25.42 -3.29 9.94
CA PRO A 264 -25.47 -1.84 9.89
C PRO A 264 -24.13 -1.19 10.23
N MET A 265 -23.16 -1.95 10.76
CA MET A 265 -21.81 -1.49 11.04
C MET A 265 -20.78 -2.44 10.42
N ALA A 266 -19.62 -1.92 10.02
CA ALA A 266 -18.52 -2.74 9.51
C ALA A 266 -17.15 -2.16 9.86
N ILE A 267 -16.22 -3.04 10.26
CA ILE A 267 -14.81 -2.67 10.43
C ILE A 267 -14.13 -2.79 9.06
N TYR A 268 -13.88 -1.65 8.40
CA TYR A 268 -13.31 -1.62 7.05
C TYR A 268 -12.48 -0.37 6.80
N SER A 269 -11.58 -0.44 5.82
CA SER A 269 -10.81 0.73 5.39
C SER A 269 -11.64 1.68 4.52
N THR A 270 -11.08 2.84 4.18
CA THR A 270 -11.67 3.74 3.18
C THR A 270 -11.80 3.12 1.78
N TYR A 271 -11.26 1.92 1.54
CA TYR A 271 -11.50 1.17 0.30
C TYR A 271 -12.94 0.69 0.11
N ILE A 272 -13.82 0.81 1.11
CA ILE A 272 -15.26 0.58 0.90
C ILE A 272 -15.94 1.74 0.14
N LEU A 273 -15.34 2.93 0.15
CA LEU A 273 -15.97 4.14 -0.37
C LEU A 273 -16.37 4.07 -1.85
N PRO A 274 -15.54 3.53 -2.79
CA PRO A 274 -15.96 3.39 -4.19
C PRO A 274 -17.29 2.65 -4.33
N SER A 275 -17.45 1.51 -3.66
CA SER A 275 -18.70 0.74 -3.65
C SER A 275 -19.86 1.52 -3.04
N VAL A 276 -19.63 2.29 -1.98
CA VAL A 276 -20.64 3.14 -1.34
C VAL A 276 -21.11 4.27 -2.28
N TYR A 277 -20.19 4.89 -3.02
CA TYR A 277 -20.51 5.91 -4.02
C TYR A 277 -21.27 5.32 -5.21
N GLU A 278 -20.84 4.16 -5.72
CA GLU A 278 -21.54 3.45 -6.80
C GLU A 278 -22.97 3.05 -6.41
N ALA A 279 -23.18 2.65 -5.16
CA ALA A 279 -24.50 2.35 -4.62
C ALA A 279 -25.37 3.61 -4.38
N GLY A 280 -24.81 4.81 -4.50
CA GLY A 280 -25.52 6.07 -4.26
C GLY A 280 -25.87 6.34 -2.80
N ASN A 281 -25.16 5.72 -1.85
CA ASN A 281 -25.50 5.76 -0.42
C ASN A 281 -24.52 6.59 0.44
N SER A 282 -23.62 7.36 -0.17
CA SER A 282 -22.52 8.04 0.53
C SER A 282 -22.96 8.98 1.65
N GLU A 283 -24.08 9.69 1.49
CA GLU A 283 -24.59 10.64 2.49
C GLU A 283 -25.06 9.95 3.78
N ASN A 284 -25.57 8.72 3.66
CA ASN A 284 -26.11 7.94 4.78
C ASN A 284 -25.04 7.16 5.55
N ILE A 285 -23.80 7.07 5.04
CA ILE A 285 -22.74 6.35 5.72
C ILE A 285 -21.96 7.30 6.66
N GLY A 286 -21.74 6.85 7.89
CA GLY A 286 -20.88 7.49 8.88
C GLY A 286 -19.62 6.68 9.17
N PHE A 287 -18.65 7.30 9.84
CA PHE A 287 -17.37 6.70 10.18
C PHE A 287 -17.00 7.01 11.63
N ALA A 288 -16.80 5.96 12.43
CA ALA A 288 -16.46 6.06 13.85
C ALA A 288 -15.09 5.43 14.15
N ILE A 289 -14.44 5.93 15.19
CA ILE A 289 -13.16 5.43 15.70
C ILE A 289 -13.43 4.65 16.99
N PRO A 290 -12.93 3.40 17.14
CA PRO A 290 -13.17 2.59 18.33
C PRO A 290 -12.36 3.09 19.54
N THR A 291 -12.84 4.15 20.18
CA THR A 291 -12.15 4.84 21.27
C THR A 291 -12.40 4.16 22.63
N GLN A 292 -11.36 4.06 23.45
CA GLN A 292 -11.48 3.65 24.86
C GLN A 292 -10.85 4.66 25.82
N LYS A 293 -9.51 4.73 25.86
CA LYS A 293 -8.76 5.74 26.60
C LYS A 293 -8.30 6.86 25.68
N ASP A 294 -7.77 6.46 24.53
CA ASP A 294 -7.26 7.33 23.48
C ASP A 294 -7.93 7.00 22.15
N GLN A 295 -7.93 7.96 21.22
CA GLN A 295 -8.33 7.71 19.84
C GLN A 295 -7.18 7.01 19.11
N ALA A 296 -7.47 5.86 18.50
CA ALA A 296 -6.51 5.14 17.69
C ALA A 296 -7.18 4.60 16.42
N VAL A 297 -6.48 4.73 15.31
CA VAL A 297 -6.92 4.30 13.98
C VAL A 297 -5.76 3.56 13.33
N TYR A 298 -6.06 2.46 12.63
CA TYR A 298 -5.09 1.86 11.73
C TYR A 298 -5.15 2.59 10.38
N GLY A 299 -4.01 2.92 9.80
CA GLY A 299 -3.95 3.54 8.49
C GLY A 299 -2.56 3.53 7.91
N THR A 300 -2.50 3.73 6.60
CA THR A 300 -1.27 3.72 5.82
C THR A 300 -1.26 4.93 4.91
N VAL A 301 -0.08 5.50 4.75
CA VAL A 301 0.27 6.46 3.72
C VAL A 301 1.23 5.73 2.77
N SER A 302 0.77 5.49 1.55
CA SER A 302 1.64 4.99 0.49
C SER A 302 2.31 6.16 -0.21
N GLY A 303 3.59 6.01 -0.51
CA GLY A 303 4.36 6.99 -1.25
C GLY A 303 5.20 6.34 -2.34
N LEU A 304 5.62 7.16 -3.30
CA LEU A 304 6.64 6.76 -4.26
C LEU A 304 8.02 7.02 -3.67
N THR A 305 8.87 6.01 -3.70
CA THR A 305 10.30 6.13 -3.39
C THR A 305 11.14 5.85 -4.61
N ILE A 306 12.38 6.35 -4.60
CA ILE A 306 13.36 6.20 -5.68
C ILE A 306 14.54 5.43 -5.11
N SER A 307 14.96 4.36 -5.78
CA SER A 307 16.07 3.54 -5.28
C SER A 307 17.39 4.31 -5.30
N SER A 308 18.25 4.10 -4.31
CA SER A 308 19.62 4.61 -4.30
C SER A 308 20.50 3.89 -5.33
N GLY A 309 21.64 4.51 -5.67
CA GLY A 309 22.67 3.87 -6.49
C GLY A 309 22.28 3.66 -7.96
N LEU A 310 21.33 4.45 -8.47
CA LEU A 310 21.03 4.49 -9.90
C LEU A 310 22.21 5.13 -10.64
N ASP A 311 22.78 4.40 -11.60
CA ASP A 311 23.80 4.94 -12.49
C ASP A 311 23.20 6.08 -13.32
N GLU A 312 23.92 7.20 -13.49
CA GLU A 312 23.63 8.17 -14.55
C GLU A 312 23.78 7.44 -15.90
N LYS A 313 22.65 7.12 -16.54
CA LYS A 313 22.61 6.51 -17.87
C LYS A 313 22.35 7.55 -18.95
#